data_AF-A0A955B847-F1
#
_entry.id   AF-A0A955B847-F1
#
_cell.length_a   1.000
_cell.length_b   1.000
_cell.length_c   1.000
_cell.angle_alpha   90.00
_cell.angle_beta   90.00
_cell.angle_gamma   90.00
#
_symmetry.space_group_name_H-M   'P 1'
#
loop_
_entity.id
_entity.type
_entity.pdbx_description
1 polymer ?
#
loop_
_entity_poly.entity_id
_entity_poly.type
_entity_poly.pdbx_seq_one_letter_code
_entity_poly.pdbx_strand_id
1 'polypeptide(L)' 'HIIRHRAPLYIAQVDPRTLRVIRSTEQVLVPEEGRALGNSGVCRISDNESWIVVGEGNPGQGISWTPNRVILAKLRWTAR' A
#
# COMPACT_ATOMS: atom_id res chain seq x y z
N HIS A 1 17.03 10.68 -6.97
CA HIS A 1 15.91 9.80 -6.58
C HIS A 1 14.78 9.96 -7.60
N ILE A 2 14.16 8.87 -8.07
CA ILE A 2 13.06 8.93 -9.07
C ILE A 2 11.73 8.92 -8.31
N ILE A 3 10.93 9.98 -8.47
CA ILE A 3 9.56 10.02 -7.95
C ILE A 3 8.71 9.10 -8.80
N ARG A 4 8.03 8.14 -8.15
CA ARG A 4 7.17 7.18 -8.82
C ARG A 4 5.73 7.43 -8.39
N HIS A 5 4.81 7.38 -9.35
CA HIS A 5 3.38 7.36 -9.07
C HIS A 5 3.04 5.98 -8.51
N ARG A 6 2.86 5.90 -7.18
CA ARG A 6 2.56 4.66 -6.43
C ARG A 6 1.24 4.72 -5.66
N ALA A 7 0.52 5.83 -5.80
CA ALA A 7 -0.81 5.99 -5.28
C ALA A 7 -1.82 5.72 -6.42
N PRO A 8 -2.99 5.13 -6.14
CA PRO A 8 -3.30 4.42 -4.90
C PRO A 8 -2.47 3.14 -4.76
N LEU A 9 -2.34 2.64 -3.54
CA LEU A 9 -1.73 1.33 -3.28
C LEU A 9 -2.83 0.26 -3.38
N TYR A 10 -2.66 -0.70 -4.28
CA TYR A 10 -3.59 -1.81 -4.45
C TYR A 10 -3.11 -3.09 -3.75
N ILE A 11 -4.07 -3.93 -3.35
CA ILE A 11 -3.84 -5.31 -2.94
C ILE A 11 -4.75 -6.24 -3.75
N ALA A 12 -4.22 -7.40 -4.12
CA ALA A 12 -4.96 -8.41 -4.85
C ALA A 12 -4.40 -9.80 -4.55
N GLN A 13 -5.19 -10.84 -4.79
CA GLN A 13 -4.72 -12.21 -4.72
C GLN A 13 -3.86 -12.55 -5.94
N VAL A 14 -2.84 -13.38 -5.72
CA VAL A 14 -2.03 -13.97 -6.79
C VAL A 14 -2.44 -15.43 -6.96
N ASP A 15 -2.65 -15.85 -8.21
CA ASP A 15 -2.80 -17.25 -8.55
C ASP A 15 -1.42 -17.94 -8.47
N PRO A 16 -1.20 -18.89 -7.54
CA PRO A 16 0.10 -19.52 -7.36
C PRO A 16 0.51 -20.44 -8.52
N ARG A 17 -0.42 -20.82 -9.41
CA ARG A 17 -0.12 -21.67 -10.58
C ARG A 17 0.38 -20.83 -11.75
N THR A 18 -0.29 -19.71 -12.01
CA THR A 18 0.03 -18.86 -13.16
C THR A 18 0.94 -17.68 -12.80
N LEU A 19 1.16 -17.41 -11.51
CA LEU A 19 1.91 -16.27 -10.97
C LEU A 19 1.35 -14.91 -11.42
N ARG A 20 0.03 -14.87 -11.66
CA ARG A 20 -0.68 -13.66 -12.10
C ARG A 20 -1.58 -13.13 -11.00
N VAL A 21 -1.75 -11.81 -10.99
CA VAL A 21 -2.76 -11.17 -10.15
C VAL A 21 -4.15 -11.53 -10.65
N ILE A 22 -5.05 -11.91 -9.73
CA ILE A 22 -6.45 -12.15 -10.02
C ILE A 22 -7.17 -10.80 -9.95
N ARG A 23 -7.35 -10.16 -11.11
CA ARG A 23 -7.88 -8.78 -11.21
C ARG A 23 -9.22 -8.57 -10.49
N SER A 24 -10.11 -9.57 -10.47
CA SER A 24 -11.40 -9.48 -9.77
C SER A 24 -11.27 -9.39 -8.24
N THR A 25 -10.10 -9.66 -7.68
CA THR A 25 -9.81 -9.56 -6.23
C THR A 25 -9.05 -8.30 -5.86
N GLU A 26 -8.77 -7.43 -6.83
CA GLU A 26 -8.07 -6.17 -6.60
C GLU A 26 -8.92 -5.23 -5.76
N GLN A 27 -8.28 -4.64 -4.75
CA GLN A 27 -8.87 -3.68 -3.82
C GLN A 27 -7.89 -2.54 -3.57
N VAL A 28 -8.41 -1.33 -3.38
CA VAL A 28 -7.61 -0.20 -2.92
C VAL A 28 -7.26 -0.41 -1.44
N LEU A 29 -5.97 -0.55 -1.14
CA LEU A 29 -5.45 -0.68 0.21
C LEU A 29 -5.17 0.68 0.85
N VAL A 30 -4.60 1.61 0.08
CA VAL A 30 -4.41 3.01 0.47
C VAL A 30 -4.91 3.90 -0.68
N PRO A 31 -5.91 4.78 -0.45
CA PRO A 31 -6.47 5.62 -1.50
C PRO A 31 -5.47 6.66 -2.00
N GLU A 32 -5.72 7.21 -3.19
CA GLU A 32 -4.97 8.34 -3.71
C GLU A 32 -5.54 9.65 -3.16
N GLU A 33 -4.82 10.28 -2.23
CA GLU A 33 -5.21 11.54 -1.59
C GLU A 33 -4.36 12.72 -2.09
N GLY A 34 -3.85 12.65 -3.33
CA GLY A 34 -2.99 13.69 -3.92
C GLY A 34 -1.58 13.76 -3.33
N ARG A 35 -1.15 12.74 -2.56
CA ARG A 35 0.20 12.62 -2.01
C ARG A 35 0.93 11.42 -2.60
N ALA A 36 2.25 11.53 -2.74
CA ALA A 36 3.05 10.45 -3.27
C ALA A 36 3.29 9.39 -2.18
N LEU A 37 3.14 8.12 -2.54
CA LEU A 37 3.48 7.01 -1.67
C LEU A 37 4.91 6.53 -1.93
N GLY A 38 5.62 6.21 -0.85
CA GLY A 38 6.97 5.67 -0.85
C GLY A 38 7.01 4.15 -1.07
N ASN A 39 8.07 3.50 -0.58
CA ASN A 39 8.08 2.05 -0.49
C ASN A 39 7.13 1.58 0.62
N SER A 40 6.49 0.44 0.40
CA SER A 40 5.66 -0.23 1.39
C SER A 40 6.39 -1.45 1.97
N GLY A 41 6.24 -1.66 3.27
CA GLY A 41 6.63 -2.89 3.96
C GLY A 41 5.41 -3.71 4.35
N VAL A 42 5.56 -5.03 4.41
CA VAL A 42 4.52 -5.97 4.84
C VAL A 42 5.03 -6.78 6.04
N CYS A 43 4.21 -6.94 7.07
CA CYS A 43 4.50 -7.74 8.24
C CYS A 43 3.34 -8.69 8.54
N ARG A 44 3.61 -9.99 8.64
CA ARG A 44 2.64 -10.97 9.15
C ARG A 44 2.64 -10.88 10.68
N ILE A 45 1.48 -10.63 11.26
CA ILE A 45 1.31 -10.54 12.72
C ILE A 45 0.83 -11.89 13.26
N SER A 46 -0.07 -12.56 12.55
CA SER A 46 -0.65 -13.85 12.92
C SER A 46 -1.23 -14.56 11.68
N ASP A 47 -1.94 -15.67 11.90
CA ASP A 47 -2.67 -16.37 10.85
C ASP A 47 -3.83 -15.57 10.26
N ASN A 48 -4.39 -14.65 11.04
CA ASN A 48 -5.55 -13.85 10.65
C ASN A 48 -5.25 -12.36 10.47
N GLU A 49 -3.99 -11.93 10.59
CA GLU A 49 -3.63 -10.51 10.57
C GLU A 49 -2.31 -10.23 9.86
N SER A 50 -2.31 -9.19 9.04
CA SER A 50 -1.09 -8.67 8.41
C SER A 50 -1.15 -7.15 8.32
N TRP A 51 -0.02 -6.50 8.52
CA TRP A 51 0.11 -5.04 8.47
C TRP A 51 0.91 -4.64 7.24
N ILE A 52 0.45 -3.59 6.58
CA ILE A 52 1.15 -2.93 5.50
C ILE A 52 1.44 -1.52 5.95
N VAL A 53 2.71 -1.11 5.88
CA VAL A 53 3.15 0.22 6.27
C VAL A 53 3.72 0.92 5.05
N VAL A 54 3.29 2.15 4.78
CA VAL A 54 3.81 2.98 3.70
C VAL A 54 3.99 4.40 4.19
N GLY A 55 5.14 5.01 3.87
CA GLY A 55 5.36 6.43 4.08
C GLY A 55 4.76 7.23 2.93
N GLU A 56 4.11 8.34 3.22
CA GLU A 56 3.76 9.32 2.19
C GLU A 56 4.74 10.50 2.18
N GLY A 57 4.79 11.21 1.06
CA GLY A 57 5.49 12.48 0.95
C GLY A 57 4.83 13.41 -0.06
N ASN A 58 5.13 14.70 0.05
CA ASN A 58 4.69 15.71 -0.91
C ASN A 58 5.87 16.22 -1.74
N PRO A 59 6.23 15.54 -2.85
CA PRO A 59 7.38 15.94 -3.66
C PRO A 59 7.10 17.21 -4.50
N GLY A 60 5.85 17.68 -4.60
CA GLY A 60 5.44 18.70 -5.58
C GLY A 60 5.51 20.16 -5.13
N GLN A 61 5.89 20.46 -3.88
CA GLN A 61 5.80 21.83 -3.33
C GLN A 61 7.10 22.40 -2.72
N GLY A 62 8.27 21.84 -3.01
CA GLY A 62 9.50 22.23 -2.33
C GLY A 62 9.52 21.78 -0.87
N ILE A 63 10.18 22.52 0.03
CA ILE A 63 10.10 22.26 1.48
C ILE A 63 8.68 22.60 1.94
N SER A 64 7.79 21.61 1.93
CA SER A 64 6.49 21.73 2.56
C SER A 64 6.67 21.48 4.06
N TRP A 65 6.28 22.44 4.88
CA TRP A 65 6.16 22.26 6.33
C TRP A 65 4.99 21.34 6.71
N THR A 66 4.19 20.91 5.74
CA THR A 66 3.14 19.92 5.96
C THR A 66 3.79 18.59 6.34
N PRO A 67 3.49 18.03 7.53
CA PRO A 67 4.06 16.77 7.95
C PRO A 67 3.79 15.66 6.93
N ASN A 68 4.78 14.78 6.77
CA ASN A 68 4.57 13.50 6.12
C ASN A 68 3.78 12.59 7.08
N ARG A 69 3.01 11.64 6.53
CA ARG A 69 2.34 10.58 7.29
C ARG A 69 3.06 9.25 7.12
N VAL A 70 2.96 8.40 8.13
CA VAL A 70 3.17 6.96 8.00
C VAL A 70 1.79 6.34 8.07
N ILE A 71 1.40 5.65 7.01
CA ILE A 71 0.08 5.01 6.90
C ILE A 71 0.26 3.53 7.23
N LEU A 72 -0.60 3.02 8.13
CA LEU A 72 -0.70 1.61 8.47
C LEU A 72 -2.05 1.07 8.02
N ALA A 73 -2.03 0.10 7.12
CA ALA A 73 -3.21 -0.65 6.72
C ALA A 73 -3.19 -2.03 7.39
N LYS A 74 -4.23 -2.31 8.18
CA LYS A 74 -4.42 -3.59 8.87
C LYS A 74 -5.35 -4.48 8.05
N LEU A 75 -4.82 -5.60 7.57
CA LEU A 75 -5.60 -6.65 6.94
C LEU A 75 -6.10 -7.63 7.99
N ARG A 76 -7.38 -7.98 7.89
CA ARG A 76 -8.01 -9.07 8.65
C ARG A 76 -8.33 -10.18 7.66
N TRP A 77 -7.71 -11.33 7.85
CA TRP A 77 -7.97 -12.51 7.04
C TRP A 77 -9.04 -13.36 7.71
N THR A 78 -10.07 -13.73 6.96
CA THR A 78 -10.96 -14.82 7.34
C THR A 78 -10.31 -16.13 6.92
N ALA A 79 -10.42 -17.16 7.76
CA ALA A 79 -10.12 -18.51 7.31
C ALA A 79 -10.93 -18.80 6.04
N ARG A 80 -10.29 -19.45 5.07
CA ARG A 80 -10.97 -19.98 3.89
C ARG A 80 -11.54 -21.35 4.18
#